data_AF-A0A1B0DGR4-F1
#
_entry.id   AF-A0A1B0DGR4-F1
#
_cell.length_a   1.000
_cell.length_b   1.000
_cell.length_c   1.000
_cell.angle_alpha   90.00
_cell.angle_beta   90.00
_cell.angle_gamma   90.00
#
_symmetry.space_group_name_H-M   'P 1'
#
loop_
_entity.id
_entity.type
_entity.pdbx_description
1 polymer ?
#
loop_
_entity_poly.entity_id
_entity_poly.type
_entity_poly.pdbx_seq_one_letter_code
_entity_poly.pdbx_strand_id
1 'polypeptide(L)'
;MPITALNHLHVVHIKQNLTVVEPEDDAVFLPRLPSLSSVTPTPKKKEYVSRAETKTALNFLIIGLQTGMVHLSIFGMLPCGTICLGKHIKGEFRVIDARISADFGFLHVTVATKEALHEMIFENGMLPNLLESLLRVATKHSQILTTMSYIEDVLMGITEAWETVLLEMDNKLTGYAKLCPKGSVSADFLELLVLGTLTQTLETFLRRELTEKGLKKLGNSIEMSYTTIQKLLVQPLDTAIMIVCYHLNSIRGMSRDKYHFGGLLMEETVTEVCHTAGQFMMKGFELQHTIDQSTRDYKIFFKWLYVVIIRLMDETVPDDVASITQQEINYLAEFLSNLDNDEDKEDVQSERKFNLERVGQYLEDKELIILPKKSPMSQWEAFLESNPTLKDSDAIYKHDRKASLMQVHNRLRQGIERVFRQPESVIGQNYKLRNVIQLAENMDNPVHSTHISLLDGSGDLFAFLVSENLLIFLEASRNHVIKCLRLEFQTKPYFDTKYGQFGDLSFRHLQFYNENILSLLLNNRTDSECGGCFVQMPVSILRQKATMVDVAEFIDIAGGVTAGW
;
A
#
# COMPACT_ATOMS: atom_id res chain seq x y z
N MET A 1 -4.11 8.98 6.61
CA MET A 1 -4.96 10.05 6.08
C MET A 1 -4.87 10.01 4.56
N PRO A 2 -5.98 10.06 3.82
CA PRO A 2 -5.91 10.13 2.36
C PRO A 2 -5.19 11.43 1.98
N ILE A 3 -4.26 11.33 1.03
CA ILE A 3 -3.60 12.48 0.40
C ILE A 3 -4.62 13.07 -0.59
N THR A 4 -5.69 13.64 -0.05
CA THR A 4 -6.69 14.41 -0.80
C THR A 4 -6.18 15.85 -0.88
N ALA A 5 -5.97 16.31 -2.11
CA ALA A 5 -5.35 17.58 -2.52
C ALA A 5 -3.81 17.56 -2.64
N LEU A 6 -3.35 16.95 -3.74
CA LEU A 6 -2.04 17.16 -4.36
C LEU A 6 -1.98 18.55 -5.02
N ASN A 7 -2.15 19.62 -4.23
CA ASN A 7 -1.91 20.99 -4.70
C ASN A 7 -0.49 21.39 -4.28
N HIS A 8 0.45 21.16 -5.19
CA HIS A 8 1.88 21.56 -5.13
C HIS A 8 2.78 20.77 -4.17
N LEU A 9 3.36 19.71 -4.72
CA LEU A 9 4.42 18.92 -4.10
C LEU A 9 5.77 19.34 -4.72
N HIS A 10 6.70 19.88 -3.92
CA HIS A 10 8.11 19.95 -4.30
C HIS A 10 8.75 18.61 -3.93
N VAL A 11 8.90 17.70 -4.90
CA VAL A 11 9.62 16.43 -4.68
C VAL A 11 11.09 16.77 -4.54
N VAL A 12 11.63 16.68 -3.33
CA VAL A 12 13.08 16.72 -3.12
C VAL A 12 13.61 15.28 -3.27
N HIS A 13 14.18 14.98 -4.44
CA HIS A 13 14.69 13.64 -4.78
C HIS A 13 16.08 13.37 -4.21
N ILE A 14 16.22 12.35 -3.36
CA ILE A 14 17.51 11.93 -2.78
C ILE A 14 17.53 10.43 -2.55
N LYS A 15 18.16 9.68 -3.44
CA LYS A 15 18.56 8.31 -3.15
C LYS A 15 20.00 8.34 -2.67
N GLN A 16 20.24 7.97 -1.43
CA GLN A 16 21.53 7.40 -1.03
C GLN A 16 21.33 5.90 -0.90
N ASN A 17 22.29 5.13 -1.43
CA ASN A 17 22.28 3.68 -1.41
C ASN A 17 23.41 3.20 -0.50
N LEU A 18 23.08 2.40 0.52
CA LEU A 18 24.06 1.66 1.31
C LEU A 18 24.02 0.19 0.93
N THR A 19 25.07 -0.36 0.33
CA THR A 19 25.19 -1.83 0.18
C THR A 19 25.48 -2.46 1.54
N VAL A 20 24.47 -3.08 2.16
CA VAL A 20 24.69 -3.90 3.37
C VAL A 20 23.76 -5.12 3.35
N VAL A 21 24.38 -6.27 3.63
CA VAL A 21 23.85 -7.64 3.83
C VAL A 21 23.45 -8.40 2.55
N GLU A 22 23.91 -9.64 2.45
CA GLU A 22 23.34 -10.64 1.53
C GLU A 22 21.85 -10.83 1.87
N PRO A 23 20.93 -10.66 0.91
CA PRO A 23 19.52 -10.88 1.18
C PRO A 23 19.32 -12.33 1.66
N GLU A 24 18.53 -12.51 2.72
CA GLU A 24 17.93 -13.82 2.99
C GLU A 24 17.14 -14.21 1.73
N ASP A 25 17.53 -15.29 1.06
CA ASP A 25 16.87 -15.75 -0.15
C ASP A 25 15.56 -16.47 0.19
N ASP A 26 14.60 -15.71 0.74
CA ASP A 26 13.24 -16.17 1.06
C ASP A 26 12.58 -16.81 -0.18
N ALA A 27 12.98 -16.38 -1.38
CA ALA A 27 12.47 -16.90 -2.65
C ALA A 27 12.85 -18.36 -2.92
N VAL A 28 13.80 -18.93 -2.18
CA VAL A 28 14.11 -20.37 -2.22
C VAL A 28 13.00 -21.19 -1.56
N PHE A 29 12.40 -20.67 -0.49
CA PHE A 29 11.45 -21.41 0.33
C PHE A 29 9.98 -21.06 0.03
N LEU A 30 9.73 -19.87 -0.52
CA LEU A 30 8.39 -19.39 -0.80
C LEU A 30 7.94 -19.72 -2.24
N PRO A 31 6.69 -20.19 -2.42
CA PRO A 31 6.09 -20.29 -3.74
C PRO A 31 5.97 -18.90 -4.39
N ARG A 32 6.12 -18.84 -5.71
CA ARG A 32 5.89 -17.60 -6.45
C ARG A 32 4.39 -17.29 -6.53
N LEU A 33 4.05 -16.00 -6.45
CA LEU A 33 2.68 -15.54 -6.68
C LEU A 33 2.21 -15.93 -8.09
N PRO A 34 1.07 -16.65 -8.22
CA PRO A 34 0.51 -16.98 -9.52
C PRO A 34 0.14 -15.74 -10.34
N SER A 35 0.22 -15.83 -11.67
CA SER A 35 -0.27 -14.73 -12.52
C SER A 35 -1.79 -14.68 -12.53
N LEU A 36 -2.37 -13.51 -12.27
CA LEU A 36 -3.83 -13.29 -12.36
C LEU A 36 -4.32 -13.17 -13.81
N SER A 37 -3.44 -12.89 -14.76
CA SER A 37 -3.80 -12.62 -16.17
C SER A 37 -4.47 -13.79 -16.90
N SER A 38 -4.38 -15.01 -16.37
CA SER A 38 -5.02 -16.20 -16.93
C SER A 38 -6.44 -16.43 -16.39
N VAL A 39 -6.84 -15.73 -15.33
CA VAL A 39 -8.08 -15.99 -14.58
C VAL A 39 -9.01 -14.79 -14.61
N THR A 40 -8.48 -13.56 -14.54
CA THR A 40 -9.28 -12.33 -14.60
C THR A 40 -9.19 -11.67 -15.98
N PRO A 41 -10.30 -11.18 -16.57
CA PRO A 41 -10.31 -10.50 -17.86
C PRO A 41 -9.66 -9.10 -17.86
N THR A 42 -9.10 -8.64 -16.74
CA THR A 42 -8.50 -7.30 -16.63
C THR A 42 -7.27 -7.12 -17.54
N PRO A 43 -7.16 -6.01 -18.30
CA PRO A 43 -6.10 -5.80 -19.31
C PRO A 43 -4.73 -5.44 -18.72
N LYS A 44 -4.59 -5.24 -17.41
CA LYS A 44 -3.33 -4.81 -16.79
C LYS A 44 -2.59 -6.01 -16.18
N LYS A 45 -1.52 -6.46 -16.85
CA LYS A 45 -0.49 -7.28 -16.19
C LYS A 45 0.20 -6.42 -15.13
N LYS A 46 -0.28 -6.47 -13.90
CA LYS A 46 0.48 -6.00 -12.75
C LYS A 46 1.55 -7.05 -12.45
N GLU A 47 2.82 -6.65 -12.50
CA GLU A 47 3.90 -7.46 -11.97
C GLU A 47 3.96 -7.26 -10.46
N TYR A 48 3.62 -8.30 -9.71
CA TYR A 48 3.70 -8.32 -8.25
C TYR A 48 5.07 -8.80 -7.78
N VAL A 49 6.12 -8.36 -8.47
CA VAL A 49 7.49 -8.53 -8.01
C VAL A 49 7.75 -7.42 -7.02
N SER A 50 8.11 -7.76 -5.79
CA SER A 50 8.55 -6.75 -4.84
C SER A 50 9.78 -6.07 -5.44
N ARG A 51 9.68 -4.79 -5.79
CA ARG A 51 10.83 -3.99 -6.25
C ARG A 51 11.94 -3.90 -5.20
N ALA A 52 11.72 -4.42 -3.99
CA ALA A 52 12.72 -4.57 -2.93
C ALA A 52 13.50 -5.89 -3.01
N GLU A 53 13.01 -6.94 -3.69
CA GLU A 53 13.76 -8.20 -3.91
C GLU A 53 15.09 -7.98 -4.66
N THR A 54 15.24 -6.84 -5.34
CA THR A 54 16.45 -6.45 -6.07
C THR A 54 17.28 -5.36 -5.37
N LYS A 55 16.84 -4.86 -4.21
CA LYS A 55 17.51 -3.73 -3.53
C LYS A 55 18.30 -4.22 -2.33
N THR A 56 19.58 -4.46 -2.55
CA THR A 56 20.60 -4.65 -1.49
C THR A 56 20.96 -3.36 -0.76
N ALA A 57 20.23 -2.26 -1.03
CA ALA A 57 20.55 -0.96 -0.51
C ALA A 57 19.36 -0.17 0.03
N LEU A 58 19.51 0.28 1.28
CA LEU A 58 18.58 1.18 1.97
C LEU A 58 18.53 2.50 1.20
N ASN A 59 17.32 3.00 0.94
CA ASN A 59 17.11 4.33 0.36
C ASN A 59 15.94 5.04 1.04
N PHE A 60 16.04 6.37 1.13
CA PHE A 60 15.03 7.23 1.72
C PHE A 60 14.36 8.07 0.64
N LEU A 61 13.09 8.37 0.86
CA LEU A 61 12.33 9.39 0.17
C LEU A 61 12.05 10.48 1.18
N ILE A 62 12.50 11.70 0.89
CA ILE A 62 12.30 12.87 1.75
C ILE A 62 11.34 13.82 1.05
N ILE A 63 10.29 14.25 1.74
CA ILE A 63 9.24 15.10 1.19
C ILE A 63 9.07 16.31 2.09
N GLY A 64 9.43 17.48 1.58
CA GLY A 64 9.13 18.76 2.22
C GLY A 64 7.76 19.28 1.77
N LEU A 65 6.88 19.58 2.73
CA LEU A 65 5.57 20.19 2.49
C LEU A 65 5.63 21.70 2.74
N GLN A 66 4.76 22.46 2.06
CA GLN A 66 4.57 23.89 2.30
C GLN A 66 4.07 24.20 3.71
N THR A 67 3.47 23.21 4.38
CA THR A 67 3.07 23.29 5.80
C THR A 67 4.26 23.33 6.75
N GLY A 68 5.49 23.20 6.25
CA GLY A 68 6.71 23.15 7.06
C GLY A 68 6.96 21.78 7.69
N MET A 69 6.37 20.73 7.13
CA MET A 69 6.58 19.34 7.55
C MET A 69 7.55 18.66 6.59
N VAL A 70 8.55 17.97 7.12
CA VAL A 70 9.47 17.12 6.34
C VAL A 70 9.20 15.67 6.70
N HIS A 71 8.73 14.89 5.73
CA HIS A 71 8.45 13.47 5.88
C HIS A 71 9.59 12.64 5.32
N LEU A 72 9.95 11.58 6.04
CA LEU A 72 10.96 10.60 5.65
C LEU A 72 10.30 9.23 5.48
N SER A 73 10.58 8.55 4.37
CA SER A 73 10.04 7.22 4.08
C SER A 73 11.10 6.32 3.46
N ILE A 74 11.31 5.13 4.00
CA ILE A 74 12.23 4.13 3.45
C ILE A 74 11.56 3.43 2.26
N PHE A 75 12.28 3.30 1.15
CA PHE A 75 11.76 2.76 -0.12
C PHE A 75 10.58 3.55 -0.71
N GLY A 76 10.25 4.72 -0.14
CA GLY A 76 9.00 5.42 -0.41
C GLY A 76 7.75 4.68 0.11
N MET A 77 7.92 3.66 0.95
CA MET A 77 6.85 2.77 1.42
C MET A 77 6.71 2.75 2.95
N LEU A 78 7.82 2.70 3.69
CA LEU A 78 7.81 2.66 5.16
C LEU A 78 8.01 4.07 5.73
N PRO A 79 6.98 4.74 6.28
CA PRO A 79 7.16 6.01 6.97
C PRO A 79 8.09 5.82 8.16
N CYS A 80 9.13 6.65 8.25
CA CYS A 80 10.15 6.52 9.27
C CYS A 80 10.43 7.84 10.00
N GLY A 81 9.80 8.95 9.64
CA GLY A 81 9.90 10.15 10.48
C GLY A 81 9.19 11.33 9.89
N THR A 82 8.76 12.22 10.78
CA THR A 82 8.15 13.49 10.41
C THR A 82 8.75 14.59 11.29
N ILE A 83 9.33 15.62 10.66
CA ILE A 83 9.97 16.76 11.34
C ILE A 83 9.16 18.01 11.07
N CYS A 84 8.81 18.72 12.15
CA CYS A 84 8.02 19.94 12.09
C CYS A 84 8.93 21.17 12.20
N LEU A 85 9.19 21.83 11.07
CA LEU A 85 10.06 23.00 10.99
C LEU A 85 9.44 24.24 11.65
N GLY A 86 8.11 24.33 11.69
CA GLY A 86 7.39 25.46 12.30
C GLY A 86 7.64 25.64 13.80
N LYS A 87 8.23 24.66 14.47
CA LYS A 87 8.71 24.80 15.86
C LYS A 87 9.97 25.67 15.98
N HIS A 88 10.69 25.86 14.87
CA HIS A 88 12.01 26.46 14.83
C HIS A 88 12.05 27.76 14.01
N ILE A 89 11.11 27.94 13.09
CA ILE A 89 11.00 29.14 12.25
C ILE A 89 9.63 29.77 12.47
N LYS A 90 9.59 31.07 12.75
CA LYS A 90 8.35 31.84 12.83
C LYS A 90 8.03 32.47 11.46
N GLY A 91 6.74 32.58 11.15
CA GLY A 91 6.25 33.22 9.93
C GLY A 91 6.08 32.26 8.75
N GLU A 92 5.85 32.82 7.56
CA GLU A 92 5.72 32.06 6.32
C GLU A 92 7.11 31.66 5.80
N PHE A 93 7.29 30.37 5.54
CA PHE A 93 8.53 29.83 4.97
C PHE A 93 8.23 28.70 3.98
N ARG A 94 9.18 28.45 3.09
CA ARG A 94 9.12 27.38 2.09
C ARG A 94 10.36 26.49 2.19
N VAL A 95 10.15 25.18 2.22
CA VAL A 95 11.24 24.20 2.09
C VAL A 95 11.75 24.20 0.65
N ILE A 96 13.04 24.46 0.47
CA ILE A 96 13.71 24.51 -0.83
C ILE A 96 14.36 23.15 -1.15
N ASP A 97 15.09 22.60 -0.18
CA ASP A 97 15.81 21.33 -0.30
C ASP A 97 15.88 20.67 1.08
N ALA A 98 16.06 19.35 1.12
CA ALA A 98 16.06 18.57 2.36
C ALA A 98 16.82 17.26 2.15
N ARG A 99 18.08 17.15 2.63
CA ARG A 99 19.03 16.08 2.34
C ARG A 99 19.55 15.37 3.58
N ILE A 100 19.75 14.06 3.47
CA ILE A 100 20.37 13.27 4.54
C ILE A 100 21.86 13.05 4.22
N SER A 101 22.69 13.14 5.24
CA SER A 101 24.13 12.89 5.14
C SER A 101 24.43 11.44 4.81
N ALA A 102 25.58 11.17 4.20
CA ALA A 102 25.96 9.81 3.78
C ALA A 102 26.05 8.78 4.93
N ASP A 103 26.25 9.25 6.16
CA ASP A 103 26.25 8.43 7.38
C ASP A 103 24.90 8.36 8.08
N PHE A 104 23.87 9.00 7.53
CA PHE A 104 22.50 9.05 8.07
C PHE A 104 22.39 9.72 9.44
N GLY A 105 23.46 10.38 9.90
CA GLY A 105 23.49 11.09 11.18
C GLY A 105 22.87 12.47 11.13
N PHE A 106 22.82 13.10 9.95
CA PHE A 106 22.36 14.48 9.79
C PHE A 106 21.31 14.62 8.69
N LEU A 107 20.32 15.45 8.97
CA LEU A 107 19.37 15.94 7.98
C LEU A 107 19.56 17.45 7.81
N HIS A 108 19.95 17.82 6.62
CA HIS A 108 20.12 19.16 6.10
C HIS A 108 18.80 19.63 5.50
N VAL A 109 18.25 20.76 5.93
CA VAL A 109 16.99 21.31 5.41
C VAL A 109 17.18 22.77 5.09
N THR A 110 17.13 23.10 3.81
CA THR A 110 17.20 24.47 3.32
C THR A 110 15.81 25.08 3.27
N VAL A 111 15.64 26.22 3.92
CA VAL A 111 14.36 26.91 4.08
C VAL A 111 14.50 28.37 3.67
N ALA A 112 13.57 28.84 2.84
CA ALA A 112 13.48 30.25 2.46
C ALA A 112 12.34 30.91 3.23
N THR A 113 12.65 31.97 3.96
CA THR A 113 11.69 32.93 4.51
C THR A 113 11.64 34.16 3.59
N LYS A 114 10.75 35.12 3.86
CA LYS A 114 10.76 36.41 3.14
C LYS A 114 12.06 37.18 3.37
N GLU A 115 12.64 37.04 4.56
CA GLU A 115 13.78 37.85 5.00
C GLU A 115 15.13 37.21 4.67
N ALA A 116 15.21 35.87 4.75
CA ALA A 116 16.48 35.17 4.61
C ALA A 116 16.35 33.70 4.18
N LEU A 117 17.42 33.20 3.57
CA LEU A 117 17.65 31.78 3.30
C LEU A 117 18.42 31.17 4.47
N HIS A 118 17.88 30.09 5.04
CA HIS A 118 18.53 29.37 6.13
C HIS A 118 18.82 27.92 5.76
N GLU A 119 19.92 27.40 6.28
CA GLU A 119 20.26 25.99 6.29
C GLU A 119 20.11 25.46 7.71
N MET A 120 19.16 24.54 7.92
CA MET A 120 18.91 23.91 9.21
C MET A 120 19.51 22.51 9.24
N ILE A 121 20.28 22.21 10.29
CA ILE A 121 20.95 20.92 10.43
C ILE A 121 20.37 20.20 11.64
N PHE A 122 19.69 19.09 11.38
CA PHE A 122 19.15 18.20 12.39
C PHE A 122 20.05 16.99 12.57
N GLU A 123 20.33 16.61 13.81
CA GLU A 123 21.13 15.44 14.16
C GLU A 123 20.25 14.30 14.65
N ASN A 124 20.57 13.08 14.24
CA ASN A 124 19.98 11.84 14.72
C ASN A 124 21.07 10.82 15.06
N GLY A 125 21.48 10.77 16.32
CA GLY A 125 22.50 9.81 16.78
C GLY A 125 22.04 8.34 16.81
N MET A 126 20.74 8.07 16.64
CA MET A 126 20.18 6.72 16.72
C MET A 126 20.11 6.04 15.35
N LEU A 127 19.78 6.80 14.31
CA LEU A 127 19.51 6.28 12.96
C LEU A 127 20.69 5.47 12.38
N PRO A 128 21.96 5.92 12.47
CA PRO A 128 23.11 5.17 11.92
C PRO A 128 23.24 3.75 12.51
N ASN A 129 22.95 3.59 13.80
CA ASN A 129 23.02 2.30 14.48
C ASN A 129 21.84 1.37 14.15
N LEU A 130 20.75 1.92 13.61
CA LEU A 130 19.53 1.18 13.27
C LEU A 130 19.45 0.81 11.80
N LEU A 131 20.39 1.21 10.95
CA LEU A 131 20.30 1.07 9.49
C LEU A 131 20.11 -0.38 9.03
N GLU A 132 20.86 -1.32 9.60
CA GLU A 132 20.72 -2.74 9.26
C GLU A 132 19.35 -3.29 9.66
N SER A 133 18.93 -3.00 10.89
CA SER A 133 17.63 -3.42 11.41
C SER A 133 16.47 -2.81 10.62
N LEU A 134 16.59 -1.54 10.24
CA LEU A 134 15.62 -0.84 9.41
C LEU A 134 15.55 -1.41 8.00
N LEU A 135 16.69 -1.76 7.41
CA LEU A 135 16.72 -2.39 6.10
C LEU A 135 15.92 -3.71 6.12
N ARG A 136 16.18 -4.57 7.12
CA ARG A 136 15.45 -5.84 7.27
C ARG A 136 13.95 -5.62 7.46
N VAL A 137 13.56 -4.71 8.36
CA VAL A 137 12.14 -4.37 8.62
C VAL A 137 11.46 -3.80 7.37
N ALA A 138 12.11 -2.87 6.67
CA ALA A 138 11.57 -2.24 5.47
C ALA A 138 11.43 -3.22 4.30
N THR A 139 12.35 -4.17 4.16
CA THR A 139 12.27 -5.23 3.14
C THR A 139 11.07 -6.13 3.40
N LYS A 140 10.89 -6.63 4.63
CA LYS A 140 9.73 -7.46 4.98
C LYS A 140 8.42 -6.66 4.84
N HIS A 141 8.40 -5.38 5.21
CA HIS A 141 7.24 -4.49 5.00
C HIS A 141 6.88 -4.37 3.51
N SER A 142 7.87 -4.14 2.65
CA SER A 142 7.67 -4.03 1.20
C SER A 142 7.11 -5.32 0.59
N GLN A 143 7.62 -6.47 1.02
CA GLN A 143 7.12 -7.77 0.60
C GLN A 143 5.66 -7.95 1.02
N ILE A 144 5.35 -7.70 2.30
CA ILE A 144 3.97 -7.79 2.82
C ILE A 144 3.03 -6.85 2.06
N LEU A 145 3.39 -5.59 1.86
CA LEU A 145 2.54 -4.63 1.14
C LEU A 145 2.29 -5.05 -0.32
N THR A 146 3.31 -5.60 -0.99
CA THR A 146 3.16 -6.09 -2.37
C THR A 146 2.20 -7.28 -2.40
N THR A 147 2.33 -8.22 -1.46
CA THR A 147 1.42 -9.38 -1.36
C THR A 147 0.01 -8.98 -0.91
N MET A 148 -0.14 -7.98 -0.04
CA MET A 148 -1.47 -7.46 0.34
C MET A 148 -2.16 -6.80 -0.85
N SER A 149 -1.44 -6.02 -1.66
CA SER A 149 -2.00 -5.47 -2.91
C SER A 149 -2.43 -6.59 -3.88
N TYR A 150 -1.68 -7.70 -3.94
CA TYR A 150 -2.07 -8.87 -4.71
C TYR A 150 -3.36 -9.52 -4.18
N ILE A 151 -3.48 -9.66 -2.86
CA ILE A 151 -4.69 -10.17 -2.20
C ILE A 151 -5.90 -9.28 -2.54
N GLU A 152 -5.76 -7.96 -2.49
CA GLU A 152 -6.83 -7.02 -2.86
C GLU A 152 -7.29 -7.21 -4.32
N ASP A 153 -6.35 -7.38 -5.25
CA ASP A 153 -6.67 -7.64 -6.66
C ASP A 153 -7.34 -9.03 -6.85
N VAL A 154 -6.95 -10.05 -6.08
CA VAL A 154 -7.61 -11.38 -6.07
C VAL A 154 -9.03 -11.29 -5.52
N LEU A 155 -9.22 -10.63 -4.37
CA LEU A 155 -10.52 -10.44 -3.75
C LEU A 155 -11.47 -9.66 -4.66
N MET A 156 -10.96 -8.63 -5.34
CA MET A 156 -11.72 -7.90 -6.37
C MET A 156 -12.18 -8.84 -7.48
N GLY A 157 -11.28 -9.68 -8.02
CA GLY A 157 -11.64 -10.65 -9.07
C GLY A 157 -12.68 -11.68 -8.61
N ILE A 158 -12.64 -12.09 -7.33
CA ILE A 158 -13.67 -12.97 -6.73
C ILE A 158 -15.02 -12.23 -6.64
N THR A 159 -15.02 -10.98 -6.17
CA THR A 159 -16.23 -10.16 -6.07
C THR A 159 -16.85 -9.91 -7.44
N GLU A 160 -16.07 -9.54 -8.45
CA GLU A 160 -16.56 -9.33 -9.83
C GLU A 160 -17.19 -10.61 -10.42
N ALA A 161 -16.54 -11.77 -10.22
CA ALA A 161 -17.07 -13.05 -10.67
C ALA A 161 -18.36 -13.42 -9.92
N TRP A 162 -18.46 -13.09 -8.63
CA TRP A 162 -19.67 -13.29 -7.84
C TRP A 162 -20.81 -12.36 -8.29
N GLU A 163 -20.54 -11.06 -8.51
CA GLU A 163 -21.52 -10.10 -9.04
C GLU A 163 -22.08 -10.53 -10.40
N THR A 164 -21.27 -11.20 -11.22
CA THR A 164 -21.74 -11.79 -12.48
C THR A 164 -22.80 -12.87 -12.26
N VAL A 165 -22.62 -13.74 -11.26
CA VAL A 165 -23.62 -14.77 -10.91
C VAL A 165 -24.89 -14.12 -10.36
N LEU A 166 -24.76 -13.12 -9.48
CA LEU A 166 -25.90 -12.35 -8.97
C LEU A 166 -26.74 -11.79 -10.12
N LEU A 167 -26.08 -11.12 -11.07
CA LEU A 167 -26.75 -10.46 -12.18
C LEU A 167 -27.46 -11.46 -13.12
N GLU A 168 -26.84 -12.60 -13.41
CA GLU A 168 -27.46 -13.65 -14.24
C GLU A 168 -28.69 -14.28 -13.56
N MET A 169 -28.61 -14.51 -12.24
CA MET A 169 -29.74 -15.02 -11.47
C MET A 169 -30.87 -13.99 -11.35
N ASP A 170 -30.54 -12.72 -11.07
CA ASP A 170 -31.52 -11.64 -10.98
C ASP A 170 -32.25 -11.43 -12.32
N ASN A 171 -31.54 -11.53 -13.44
CA ASN A 171 -32.15 -11.41 -14.76
C ASN A 171 -33.13 -12.55 -15.10
N LYS A 172 -33.04 -13.71 -14.43
CA LYS A 172 -33.81 -14.91 -14.80
C LYS A 172 -34.81 -15.38 -13.76
N LEU A 173 -34.49 -15.32 -12.47
CA LEU A 173 -35.31 -15.87 -11.40
C LEU A 173 -36.03 -14.77 -10.61
N THR A 174 -35.43 -13.59 -10.49
CA THR A 174 -36.03 -12.48 -9.74
C THR A 174 -37.28 -11.90 -10.42
N GLY A 175 -37.37 -12.01 -11.75
CA GLY A 175 -38.60 -11.70 -12.49
C GLY A 175 -39.79 -12.57 -12.06
N TYR A 176 -39.56 -13.89 -11.95
CA TYR A 176 -40.57 -14.85 -11.46
C TYR A 176 -40.88 -14.64 -9.98
N ALA A 177 -39.87 -14.44 -9.14
CA ALA A 177 -40.06 -14.21 -7.71
C ALA A 177 -40.95 -12.97 -7.41
N LYS A 178 -40.92 -11.94 -8.26
CA LYS A 178 -41.79 -10.77 -8.16
C LYS A 178 -43.27 -11.07 -8.45
N LEU A 179 -43.56 -12.09 -9.27
CA LEU A 179 -44.92 -12.51 -9.61
C LEU A 179 -45.54 -13.41 -8.53
N CYS A 180 -44.72 -13.96 -7.64
CA CYS A 180 -45.13 -14.89 -6.60
C CYS A 180 -45.43 -14.18 -5.25
N PRO A 181 -46.44 -14.66 -4.48
CA PRO A 181 -46.63 -14.27 -3.09
C PRO A 181 -45.38 -14.51 -2.21
N LYS A 182 -45.25 -13.79 -1.09
CA LYS A 182 -44.11 -13.96 -0.17
C LYS A 182 -43.99 -15.41 0.32
N GLY A 183 -42.79 -15.98 0.25
CA GLY A 183 -42.51 -17.35 0.71
C GLY A 183 -43.06 -18.46 -0.20
N SER A 184 -43.58 -18.11 -1.38
CA SER A 184 -44.17 -19.11 -2.28
C SER A 184 -43.22 -19.62 -3.37
N VAL A 185 -42.03 -19.02 -3.53
CA VAL A 185 -41.07 -19.50 -4.54
C VAL A 185 -40.47 -20.83 -4.07
N SER A 186 -40.00 -20.89 -2.82
CA SER A 186 -39.53 -22.14 -2.21
C SER A 186 -40.64 -23.19 -2.18
N ALA A 187 -41.86 -22.80 -1.81
CA ALA A 187 -43.02 -23.69 -1.76
C ALA A 187 -43.36 -24.28 -3.14
N ASP A 188 -43.42 -23.46 -4.20
CA ASP A 188 -43.71 -23.91 -5.57
C ASP A 188 -42.67 -24.92 -6.07
N PHE A 189 -41.38 -24.67 -5.84
CA PHE A 189 -40.32 -25.60 -6.23
C PHE A 189 -40.27 -26.86 -5.37
N LEU A 190 -40.57 -26.77 -4.06
CA LEU A 190 -40.66 -27.94 -3.18
C LEU A 190 -41.88 -28.82 -3.50
N GLU A 191 -43.03 -28.21 -3.81
CA GLU A 191 -44.22 -28.91 -4.25
C GLU A 191 -43.94 -29.67 -5.56
N LEU A 192 -43.29 -29.00 -6.51
CA LEU A 192 -42.82 -29.63 -7.76
C LEU A 192 -41.87 -30.80 -7.48
N LEU A 193 -40.94 -30.67 -6.52
CA LEU A 193 -40.00 -31.74 -6.17
C LEU A 193 -40.71 -32.96 -5.58
N VAL A 194 -41.69 -32.76 -4.70
CA VAL A 194 -42.34 -33.84 -3.93
C VAL A 194 -43.52 -34.46 -4.67
N LEU A 195 -44.38 -33.63 -5.28
CA LEU A 195 -45.63 -34.05 -5.91
C LEU A 195 -45.52 -34.18 -7.43
N GLY A 196 -44.53 -33.54 -8.06
CA GLY A 196 -44.40 -33.48 -9.52
C GLY A 196 -45.45 -32.59 -10.20
N THR A 197 -46.21 -31.82 -9.42
CA THR A 197 -47.24 -30.89 -9.91
C THR A 197 -46.67 -29.48 -10.05
N LEU A 198 -47.13 -28.73 -11.05
CA LEU A 198 -46.71 -27.35 -11.30
C LEU A 198 -47.85 -26.39 -10.99
N THR A 199 -47.53 -25.26 -10.36
CA THR A 199 -48.43 -24.12 -10.33
C THR A 199 -48.49 -23.48 -11.72
N GLN A 200 -49.63 -22.85 -12.07
CA GLN A 200 -49.81 -22.26 -13.40
C GLN A 200 -48.82 -21.14 -13.69
N THR A 201 -48.39 -20.42 -12.65
CA THR A 201 -47.34 -19.39 -12.73
C THR A 201 -45.98 -20.02 -13.02
N LEU A 202 -45.60 -21.08 -12.30
CA LEU A 202 -44.33 -21.79 -12.50
C LEU A 202 -44.28 -22.47 -13.88
N GLU A 203 -45.37 -23.08 -14.32
CA GLU A 203 -45.45 -23.68 -15.66
C GLU A 203 -45.25 -22.62 -16.75
N THR A 204 -45.91 -21.46 -16.66
CA THR A 204 -45.75 -20.38 -17.65
C THR A 204 -44.32 -19.88 -17.69
N PHE A 205 -43.70 -19.71 -16.52
CA PHE A 205 -42.29 -19.31 -16.38
C PHE A 205 -41.33 -20.31 -17.03
N LEU A 206 -41.44 -21.60 -16.70
CA LEU A 206 -40.58 -22.66 -17.25
C LEU A 206 -40.79 -22.88 -18.75
N ARG A 207 -42.01 -22.66 -19.28
CA ARG A 207 -42.27 -22.78 -20.73
C ARG A 207 -41.77 -21.59 -21.53
N ARG A 208 -41.91 -20.36 -21.01
CA ARG A 208 -41.75 -19.14 -21.82
C ARG A 208 -40.51 -18.33 -21.49
N GLU A 209 -40.11 -18.26 -20.22
CA GLU A 209 -39.06 -17.36 -19.76
C GLU A 209 -37.73 -18.09 -19.50
N LEU A 210 -37.81 -19.28 -18.89
CA LEU A 210 -36.67 -20.15 -18.61
C LEU A 210 -36.70 -21.40 -19.50
N THR A 211 -36.61 -21.19 -20.81
CA THR A 211 -36.54 -22.29 -21.80
C THR A 211 -35.33 -23.20 -21.58
N GLU A 212 -35.32 -24.40 -22.17
CA GLU A 212 -34.18 -25.33 -22.14
C GLU A 212 -32.84 -24.65 -22.49
N LYS A 213 -32.82 -23.84 -23.55
CA LYS A 213 -31.64 -23.07 -23.97
C LYS A 213 -31.27 -22.00 -22.94
N GLY A 214 -32.27 -21.35 -22.34
CA GLY A 214 -32.08 -20.38 -21.27
C GLY A 214 -31.45 -21.01 -20.02
N LEU A 215 -31.95 -22.17 -19.59
CA LEU A 215 -31.43 -22.91 -18.44
C LEU A 215 -29.99 -23.37 -18.67
N LYS A 216 -29.69 -23.96 -19.84
CA LYS A 216 -28.31 -24.36 -20.20
C LYS A 216 -27.35 -23.17 -20.20
N LYS A 217 -27.76 -22.02 -20.75
CA LYS A 217 -26.94 -20.80 -20.76
C LYS A 217 -26.69 -20.28 -19.35
N LEU A 218 -27.73 -20.23 -18.52
CA LEU A 218 -27.65 -19.80 -17.12
C LEU A 218 -26.72 -20.72 -16.31
N GLY A 219 -26.95 -22.03 -16.38
CA GLY A 219 -26.13 -23.03 -15.69
C GLY A 219 -24.65 -22.96 -16.08
N ASN A 220 -24.35 -22.85 -17.39
CA ASN A 220 -22.98 -22.71 -17.87
C ASN A 220 -22.32 -21.40 -17.40
N SER A 221 -23.06 -20.28 -17.39
CA SER A 221 -22.54 -18.99 -16.92
C SER A 221 -22.17 -19.02 -15.43
N ILE A 222 -23.04 -19.62 -14.61
CA ILE A 222 -22.84 -19.78 -13.18
C ILE A 222 -21.67 -20.74 -12.90
N GLU A 223 -21.62 -21.88 -13.58
CA GLU A 223 -20.52 -22.85 -13.43
C GLU A 223 -19.16 -22.22 -13.78
N MET A 224 -19.09 -21.44 -14.87
CA MET A 224 -17.88 -20.72 -15.26
C MET A 224 -17.45 -19.69 -14.21
N SER A 225 -18.41 -18.97 -13.63
CA SER A 225 -18.13 -17.98 -12.58
C SER A 225 -17.62 -18.64 -11.30
N TYR A 226 -18.28 -19.69 -10.82
CA TYR A 226 -17.83 -20.48 -9.66
C TYR A 226 -16.46 -21.14 -9.88
N THR A 227 -16.20 -21.65 -11.09
CA THR A 227 -14.88 -22.17 -11.47
C THR A 227 -13.81 -21.08 -11.41
N THR A 228 -14.14 -19.86 -11.82
CA THR A 228 -13.24 -18.70 -11.77
C THR A 228 -12.94 -18.32 -10.33
N ILE A 229 -13.97 -18.20 -9.49
CA ILE A 229 -13.83 -17.94 -8.05
C ILE A 229 -12.96 -19.02 -7.39
N GLN A 230 -13.22 -20.30 -7.65
CA GLN A 230 -12.46 -21.41 -7.06
C GLN A 230 -10.98 -21.37 -7.50
N LYS A 231 -10.71 -21.06 -8.78
CA LYS A 231 -9.34 -20.88 -9.29
C LYS A 231 -8.62 -19.68 -8.66
N LEU A 232 -9.33 -18.62 -8.28
CA LEU A 232 -8.76 -17.47 -7.58
C LEU A 232 -8.49 -17.74 -6.10
N LEU A 233 -9.31 -18.59 -5.46
CA LEU A 233 -9.14 -18.93 -4.05
C LEU A 233 -8.01 -19.93 -3.81
N VAL A 234 -8.11 -21.12 -4.41
CA VAL A 234 -7.31 -22.30 -4.02
C VAL A 234 -5.81 -22.11 -4.23
N GLN A 235 -5.42 -21.36 -5.26
CA GLN A 235 -4.01 -21.17 -5.57
C GLN A 235 -3.56 -19.72 -5.34
N PRO A 236 -4.12 -18.69 -6.00
CA PRO A 236 -3.70 -17.30 -5.78
C PRO A 236 -3.87 -16.81 -4.34
N LEU A 237 -5.09 -16.88 -3.78
CA LEU A 237 -5.36 -16.34 -2.44
C LEU A 237 -4.60 -17.12 -1.37
N ASP A 238 -4.69 -18.45 -1.36
CA ASP A 238 -4.01 -19.30 -0.36
C ASP A 238 -2.50 -19.09 -0.37
N THR A 239 -1.89 -19.04 -1.57
CA THR A 239 -0.44 -18.76 -1.71
C THR A 239 -0.07 -17.41 -1.13
N ALA A 240 -0.85 -16.37 -1.42
CA ALA A 240 -0.58 -15.02 -0.94
C ALA A 240 -0.75 -14.92 0.59
N ILE A 241 -1.79 -15.55 1.16
CA ILE A 241 -2.00 -15.60 2.61
C ILE A 241 -0.83 -16.30 3.31
N MET A 242 -0.34 -17.42 2.77
CA MET A 242 0.83 -18.13 3.31
C MET A 242 2.09 -17.24 3.32
N ILE A 243 2.34 -16.51 2.23
CA ILE A 243 3.49 -15.59 2.13
C ILE A 243 3.39 -14.48 3.17
N VAL A 244 2.21 -13.86 3.34
CA VAL A 244 1.98 -12.85 4.39
C VAL A 244 2.23 -13.43 5.78
N CYS A 245 1.71 -14.64 6.06
CA CYS A 245 1.93 -15.32 7.33
C CYS A 245 3.41 -15.60 7.59
N TYR A 246 4.16 -16.02 6.57
CA TYR A 246 5.60 -16.26 6.68
C TYR A 246 6.35 -14.98 7.07
N HIS A 247 6.14 -13.88 6.33
CA HIS A 247 6.83 -12.62 6.61
C HIS A 247 6.43 -12.04 7.98
N LEU A 248 5.16 -12.15 8.37
CA LEU A 248 4.70 -11.74 9.70
C LEU A 248 5.35 -12.57 10.82
N ASN A 249 5.53 -13.88 10.64
CA ASN A 249 6.25 -14.71 11.61
C ASN A 249 7.74 -14.37 11.68
N SER A 250 8.37 -14.02 10.55
CA SER A 250 9.74 -13.50 10.53
C SER A 250 9.85 -12.20 11.34
N ILE A 251 8.92 -11.26 11.15
CA ILE A 251 8.85 -10.01 11.93
C ILE A 251 8.55 -10.30 13.41
N ARG A 252 7.74 -11.31 13.73
CA ARG A 252 7.51 -11.75 15.11
C ARG A 252 8.81 -12.22 15.75
N GLY A 253 9.63 -12.97 15.01
CA GLY A 253 10.98 -13.33 15.41
C GLY A 253 11.86 -12.09 15.67
N MET A 254 11.89 -11.14 14.72
CA MET A 254 12.62 -9.88 14.87
C MET A 254 12.17 -9.10 16.12
N SER A 255 10.86 -9.02 16.38
CA SER A 255 10.30 -8.28 17.52
C SER A 255 10.69 -8.84 18.89
N ARG A 256 11.14 -10.10 18.95
CA ARG A 256 11.65 -10.74 20.17
C ARG A 256 13.11 -10.39 20.44
N ASP A 257 13.88 -10.09 19.40
CA ASP A 257 15.21 -9.52 19.54
C ASP A 257 15.10 -8.03 19.89
N LYS A 258 14.96 -7.78 21.19
CA LYS A 258 14.83 -6.43 21.74
C LYS A 258 16.08 -5.58 21.54
N TYR A 259 17.25 -6.20 21.35
CA TYR A 259 18.51 -5.47 21.21
C TYR A 259 18.58 -4.75 19.86
N HIS A 260 18.25 -5.43 18.77
CA HIS A 260 18.28 -4.83 17.42
C HIS A 260 16.97 -4.15 17.03
N PHE A 261 15.82 -4.71 17.42
CA PHE A 261 14.50 -4.28 16.91
C PHE A 261 13.57 -3.69 17.97
N GLY A 262 13.95 -3.66 19.25
CA GLY A 262 13.07 -3.23 20.34
C GLY A 262 12.54 -1.79 20.20
N GLY A 263 13.31 -0.90 19.55
CA GLY A 263 12.85 0.45 19.21
C GLY A 263 11.98 0.53 17.95
N LEU A 264 11.98 -0.50 17.10
CA LEU A 264 11.33 -0.49 15.79
C LEU A 264 10.03 -1.30 15.76
N LEU A 265 9.90 -2.34 16.59
CA LEU A 265 8.80 -3.29 16.57
C LEU A 265 8.28 -3.59 17.98
N MET A 266 6.96 -3.67 18.10
CA MET A 266 6.27 -4.05 19.35
C MET A 266 5.75 -5.48 19.24
N GLU A 267 6.26 -6.39 20.09
CA GLU A 267 5.93 -7.82 20.02
C GLU A 267 4.45 -8.12 20.22
N GLU A 268 3.77 -7.38 21.11
CA GLU A 268 2.33 -7.53 21.36
C GLU A 268 1.54 -7.23 20.08
N THR A 269 1.80 -6.07 19.45
CA THR A 269 1.17 -5.67 18.19
C THR A 269 1.46 -6.66 17.07
N VAL A 270 2.72 -7.10 16.93
CA VAL A 270 3.09 -8.07 15.88
C VAL A 270 2.39 -9.41 16.11
N THR A 271 2.30 -9.86 17.37
CA THR A 271 1.61 -11.10 17.72
C THR A 271 0.11 -11.01 17.46
N GLU A 272 -0.55 -9.90 17.81
CA GLU A 272 -1.96 -9.63 17.47
C GLU A 272 -2.18 -9.75 15.95
N VAL A 273 -1.31 -9.14 15.14
CA VAL A 273 -1.43 -9.17 13.68
C VAL A 273 -1.18 -10.55 13.09
N CYS A 274 -0.25 -11.33 13.66
CA CYS A 274 -0.08 -12.74 13.29
C CYS A 274 -1.36 -13.56 13.54
N HIS A 275 -2.06 -13.30 14.65
CA HIS A 275 -3.35 -13.96 14.92
C HIS A 275 -4.42 -13.56 13.90
N THR A 276 -4.51 -12.28 13.54
CA THR A 276 -5.44 -11.81 12.50
C THR A 276 -5.12 -12.42 11.14
N ALA A 277 -3.85 -12.63 10.80
CA ALA A 277 -3.46 -13.35 9.58
C ALA A 277 -3.90 -14.82 9.60
N GLY A 278 -3.76 -15.51 10.74
CA GLY A 278 -4.29 -16.86 10.93
C GLY A 278 -5.82 -16.91 10.83
N GLN A 279 -6.53 -15.89 11.35
CA GLN A 279 -7.98 -15.74 11.17
C GLN A 279 -8.35 -15.56 9.70
N PHE A 280 -7.59 -14.76 8.97
CA PHE A 280 -7.82 -14.53 7.54
C PHE A 280 -7.66 -15.84 6.75
N MET A 281 -6.64 -16.64 7.07
CA MET A 281 -6.46 -17.97 6.50
C MET A 281 -7.65 -18.90 6.78
N MET A 282 -8.13 -18.95 8.03
CA MET A 282 -9.32 -19.75 8.37
C MET A 282 -10.55 -19.32 7.58
N LYS A 283 -10.74 -18.01 7.39
CA LYS A 283 -11.85 -17.47 6.59
C LYS A 283 -11.75 -17.79 5.10
N GLY A 284 -10.54 -17.84 4.57
CA GLY A 284 -10.29 -18.36 3.21
C GLY A 284 -10.82 -19.79 3.05
N PHE A 285 -10.51 -20.67 4.01
CA PHE A 285 -11.02 -22.05 4.00
C PHE A 285 -12.55 -22.15 4.17
N GLU A 286 -13.14 -21.31 5.02
CA GLU A 286 -14.61 -21.27 5.16
C GLU A 286 -15.30 -20.85 3.87
N LEU A 287 -14.76 -19.82 3.20
CA LEU A 287 -15.27 -19.37 1.92
C LEU A 287 -15.13 -20.47 0.86
N GLN A 288 -13.98 -21.14 0.80
CA GLN A 288 -13.77 -22.28 -0.10
C GLN A 288 -14.82 -23.38 0.14
N HIS A 289 -15.04 -23.78 1.40
CA HIS A 289 -16.05 -24.78 1.73
C HIS A 289 -17.46 -24.36 1.32
N THR A 290 -17.81 -23.09 1.56
CA THR A 290 -19.11 -22.51 1.20
C THR A 290 -19.33 -22.51 -0.32
N ILE A 291 -18.27 -22.26 -1.09
CA ILE A 291 -18.27 -22.28 -2.56
C ILE A 291 -18.39 -23.71 -3.09
N ASP A 292 -17.67 -24.67 -2.51
CA ASP A 292 -17.76 -26.08 -2.89
C ASP A 292 -19.17 -26.62 -2.62
N GLN A 293 -19.78 -26.25 -1.49
CA GLN A 293 -21.18 -26.55 -1.20
C GLN A 293 -22.13 -25.90 -2.21
N SER A 294 -22.00 -24.60 -2.45
CA SER A 294 -22.86 -23.88 -3.39
C SER A 294 -22.76 -24.43 -4.81
N THR A 295 -21.55 -24.77 -5.26
CA THR A 295 -21.31 -25.39 -6.58
C THR A 295 -22.03 -26.73 -6.71
N ARG A 296 -21.98 -27.58 -5.68
CA ARG A 296 -22.70 -28.85 -5.65
C ARG A 296 -24.21 -28.62 -5.69
N ASP A 297 -24.72 -27.71 -4.86
CA ASP A 297 -26.15 -27.40 -4.78
C ASP A 297 -26.68 -26.92 -6.15
N TYR A 298 -25.96 -26.01 -6.83
CA TYR A 298 -26.31 -25.56 -8.18
C TYR A 298 -26.29 -26.68 -9.22
N LYS A 299 -25.28 -27.56 -9.20
CA LYS A 299 -25.21 -28.68 -10.15
C LYS A 299 -26.41 -29.61 -10.02
N ILE A 300 -26.80 -29.93 -8.78
CA ILE A 300 -27.98 -30.76 -8.50
C ILE A 300 -29.25 -30.03 -8.95
N PHE A 301 -29.41 -28.76 -8.59
CA PHE A 301 -30.56 -27.93 -8.97
C PHE A 301 -30.74 -27.83 -10.49
N PHE A 302 -29.69 -27.46 -11.24
CA PHE A 302 -29.78 -27.33 -12.69
C PHE A 302 -30.03 -28.67 -13.39
N LYS A 303 -29.41 -29.76 -12.91
CA LYS A 303 -29.66 -31.11 -13.44
C LYS A 303 -31.12 -31.52 -13.24
N TRP A 304 -31.66 -31.32 -12.05
CA TRP A 304 -33.06 -31.61 -11.74
C TRP A 304 -34.02 -30.76 -12.57
N LEU A 305 -33.81 -29.45 -12.59
CA LEU A 305 -34.70 -28.52 -13.29
C LEU A 305 -34.68 -28.76 -14.81
N TYR A 306 -33.53 -29.17 -15.37
CA TYR A 306 -33.43 -29.58 -16.77
C TYR A 306 -34.34 -30.77 -17.09
N VAL A 307 -34.31 -31.82 -16.25
CA VAL A 307 -35.18 -33.00 -16.41
C VAL A 307 -36.66 -32.59 -16.34
N VAL A 308 -37.02 -31.69 -15.42
CA VAL A 308 -38.40 -31.18 -15.31
C VAL A 308 -38.82 -30.46 -16.60
N ILE A 309 -38.00 -29.55 -17.14
CA ILE A 309 -38.33 -28.78 -18.35
C ILE A 309 -38.49 -29.70 -19.57
N ILE A 310 -37.62 -30.69 -19.75
CA ILE A 310 -37.71 -31.64 -20.87
C ILE A 310 -39.02 -32.45 -20.77
N ARG A 311 -39.39 -32.93 -19.58
CA ARG A 311 -40.66 -33.63 -19.36
C ARG A 311 -41.87 -32.73 -19.60
N LEU A 312 -41.78 -31.47 -19.19
CA LEU A 312 -42.82 -30.46 -19.43
C LEU A 312 -43.06 -30.21 -20.93
N MET A 313 -42.01 -30.34 -21.75
CA MET A 313 -42.06 -30.19 -23.21
C MET A 313 -42.49 -31.47 -23.94
N ASP A 314 -42.86 -32.54 -23.22
CA ASP A 314 -43.19 -33.87 -23.77
C ASP A 314 -42.06 -34.49 -24.63
N GLU A 315 -40.81 -34.14 -24.31
CA GLU A 315 -39.61 -34.67 -24.96
C GLU A 315 -39.00 -35.84 -24.17
N THR A 316 -38.26 -36.72 -24.86
CA THR A 316 -37.58 -37.85 -24.22
C THR A 316 -36.36 -37.38 -23.42
N VAL A 317 -36.35 -37.66 -22.11
CA VAL A 317 -35.20 -37.35 -21.24
C VAL A 317 -34.04 -38.30 -21.57
N PRO A 318 -32.82 -37.79 -21.81
CA PRO A 318 -31.63 -38.64 -21.97
C PRO A 318 -31.35 -39.48 -20.71
N ASP A 319 -31.05 -40.77 -20.89
CA ASP A 319 -30.79 -41.72 -19.79
C ASP A 319 -29.66 -41.24 -18.85
N ASP A 320 -28.67 -40.55 -19.40
CA ASP A 320 -27.49 -40.01 -18.73
C ASP A 320 -27.83 -38.96 -17.65
N VAL A 321 -28.96 -38.27 -17.79
CA VAL A 321 -29.37 -37.12 -16.94
C VAL A 321 -30.52 -37.48 -16.00
N ALA A 322 -31.23 -38.59 -16.26
CA ALA A 322 -32.44 -38.97 -15.57
C ALA A 322 -32.23 -39.46 -14.12
N SER A 323 -31.02 -39.89 -13.75
CA SER A 323 -30.76 -40.43 -12.41
C SER A 323 -30.35 -39.35 -11.40
N ILE A 324 -31.16 -39.16 -10.36
CA ILE A 324 -30.83 -38.38 -9.15
C ILE A 324 -30.93 -39.32 -7.95
N THR A 325 -29.90 -39.34 -7.12
CA THR A 325 -29.82 -40.18 -5.91
C THR A 325 -30.66 -39.59 -4.78
N GLN A 326 -31.06 -40.42 -3.79
CA GLN A 326 -31.81 -39.95 -2.62
C GLN A 326 -31.06 -38.87 -1.82
N GLN A 327 -29.73 -38.95 -1.77
CA GLN A 327 -28.91 -37.96 -1.10
C GLN A 327 -28.93 -36.61 -1.83
N GLU A 328 -28.87 -36.61 -3.16
CA GLU A 328 -29.02 -35.40 -3.97
C GLU A 328 -30.42 -34.78 -3.83
N ILE A 329 -31.47 -35.59 -3.71
CA ILE A 329 -32.83 -35.10 -3.41
C ILE A 329 -32.87 -34.38 -2.06
N ASN A 330 -32.20 -34.92 -1.03
CA ASN A 330 -32.14 -34.26 0.28
C ASN A 330 -31.38 -32.92 0.20
N TYR A 331 -30.24 -32.88 -0.51
CA TYR A 331 -29.51 -31.62 -0.72
C TYR A 331 -30.33 -30.60 -1.51
N LEU A 332 -31.05 -31.05 -2.53
CA LEU A 332 -31.93 -30.21 -3.32
C LEU A 332 -33.07 -29.64 -2.47
N ALA A 333 -33.73 -30.47 -1.65
CA ALA A 333 -34.78 -30.02 -0.75
C ALA A 333 -34.27 -28.97 0.24
N GLU A 334 -33.08 -29.19 0.83
CA GLU A 334 -32.43 -28.20 1.70
C GLU A 334 -32.12 -26.91 0.94
N PHE A 335 -31.55 -27.00 -0.27
CA PHE A 335 -31.28 -25.83 -1.11
C PHE A 335 -32.57 -25.05 -1.44
N LEU A 336 -33.62 -25.73 -1.90
CA LEU A 336 -34.91 -25.13 -2.25
C LEU A 336 -35.60 -24.48 -1.05
N SER A 337 -35.50 -25.09 0.14
CA SER A 337 -36.07 -24.52 1.38
C SER A 337 -35.42 -23.21 1.79
N ASN A 338 -34.18 -22.95 1.36
CA ASN A 338 -33.44 -21.72 1.66
C ASN A 338 -33.56 -20.66 0.55
N LEU A 339 -34.39 -20.87 -0.47
CA LEU A 339 -34.56 -19.91 -1.57
C LEU A 339 -35.28 -18.62 -1.16
N ASP A 340 -36.20 -18.72 -0.20
CA ASP A 340 -36.91 -17.58 0.35
C ASP A 340 -36.20 -17.08 1.63
N ASN A 341 -35.95 -15.77 1.72
CA ASN A 341 -35.39 -15.14 2.92
C ASN A 341 -36.47 -15.06 4.01
N ASP A 342 -36.22 -15.68 5.17
CA ASP A 342 -37.08 -15.56 6.37
C ASP A 342 -37.06 -14.15 6.99
N GLU A 343 -36.15 -13.27 6.56
CA GLU A 343 -35.86 -11.96 7.15
C GLU A 343 -36.50 -10.76 6.41
N ASP A 344 -37.24 -10.96 5.30
CA ASP A 344 -38.07 -9.92 4.63
C ASP A 344 -39.36 -9.60 5.43
N LYS A 345 -39.25 -9.57 6.76
CA LYS A 345 -40.36 -9.27 7.67
C LYS A 345 -40.56 -7.78 7.90
N GLU A 346 -39.54 -6.92 7.67
CA GLU A 346 -39.65 -5.51 8.05
C GLU A 346 -39.47 -4.47 6.93
N ASP A 347 -38.86 -4.78 5.79
CA ASP A 347 -38.68 -3.77 4.73
C ASP A 347 -39.55 -4.03 3.50
N VAL A 348 -40.46 -3.09 3.20
CA VAL A 348 -41.44 -3.19 2.11
C VAL A 348 -40.85 -2.68 0.77
N GLN A 349 -39.61 -2.19 0.77
CA GLN A 349 -39.00 -1.51 -0.38
C GLN A 349 -37.65 -2.08 -0.86
N SER A 350 -37.08 -3.09 -0.23
CA SER A 350 -35.93 -3.80 -0.81
C SER A 350 -36.41 -4.66 -1.99
N GLU A 351 -35.73 -4.52 -3.13
CA GLU A 351 -35.95 -5.40 -4.28
C GLU A 351 -35.78 -6.85 -3.83
N ARG A 352 -36.86 -7.66 -3.88
CA ARG A 352 -36.84 -9.06 -3.44
C ARG A 352 -35.77 -9.82 -4.22
N LYS A 353 -34.65 -10.16 -3.56
CA LYS A 353 -33.52 -10.88 -4.15
C LYS A 353 -33.67 -12.38 -3.91
N PHE A 354 -33.35 -13.17 -4.93
CA PHE A 354 -33.20 -14.61 -4.81
C PHE A 354 -32.05 -14.92 -3.83
N ASN A 355 -32.26 -15.75 -2.81
CA ASN A 355 -31.24 -15.95 -1.77
C ASN A 355 -30.04 -16.76 -2.30
N LEU A 356 -29.01 -16.05 -2.77
CA LEU A 356 -27.68 -16.57 -3.07
C LEU A 356 -26.64 -16.11 -2.02
N GLU A 357 -27.08 -15.54 -0.89
CA GLU A 357 -26.22 -14.74 -0.01
C GLU A 357 -25.15 -15.55 0.74
N ARG A 358 -25.12 -16.87 0.60
CA ARG A 358 -24.15 -17.75 1.27
C ARG A 358 -22.70 -17.38 0.96
N VAL A 359 -22.39 -17.08 -0.29
CA VAL A 359 -21.04 -16.65 -0.73
C VAL A 359 -20.89 -15.13 -0.55
N GLY A 360 -21.92 -14.36 -0.91
CA GLY A 360 -21.88 -12.90 -0.88
C GLY A 360 -21.59 -12.29 0.49
N GLN A 361 -22.14 -12.86 1.56
CA GLN A 361 -21.90 -12.37 2.92
C GLN A 361 -20.41 -12.36 3.33
N TYR A 362 -19.55 -13.20 2.73
CA TYR A 362 -18.11 -13.17 3.00
C TYR A 362 -17.41 -12.03 2.29
N LEU A 363 -17.96 -11.58 1.16
CA LEU A 363 -17.39 -10.59 0.25
C LEU A 363 -17.88 -9.16 0.56
N GLU A 364 -18.81 -9.01 1.51
CA GLU A 364 -19.24 -7.73 2.03
C GLU A 364 -18.54 -7.38 3.36
N ASP A 365 -18.35 -6.08 3.61
CA ASP A 365 -17.81 -5.58 4.89
C ASP A 365 -18.91 -5.52 5.98
N LYS A 366 -19.57 -6.66 6.24
CA LYS A 366 -20.66 -6.82 7.21
C LYS A 366 -20.53 -8.16 7.95
N GLU A 367 -21.20 -8.29 9.09
CA GLU A 367 -21.26 -9.57 9.79
C GLU A 367 -22.02 -10.62 8.97
N LEU A 368 -21.61 -11.88 9.10
CA LEU A 368 -22.27 -13.03 8.49
C LEU A 368 -23.67 -13.20 9.10
N ILE A 369 -24.68 -13.24 8.24
CA ILE A 369 -26.06 -13.53 8.61
C ILE A 369 -26.21 -15.05 8.76
N ILE A 370 -25.71 -15.80 7.76
CA ILE A 370 -25.72 -17.26 7.74
C ILE A 370 -24.38 -17.74 8.30
N LEU A 371 -24.36 -18.02 9.59
CA LEU A 371 -23.16 -18.52 10.26
C LEU A 371 -22.74 -19.89 9.71
N PRO A 372 -21.42 -20.17 9.63
CA PRO A 372 -20.92 -21.50 9.36
C PRO A 372 -21.55 -22.50 10.32
N LYS A 373 -22.17 -23.56 9.78
CA LYS A 373 -22.78 -24.60 10.63
C LYS A 373 -21.68 -25.16 11.54
N LYS A 374 -21.92 -25.16 12.85
CA LYS A 374 -21.09 -25.96 13.78
C LYS A 374 -21.08 -27.37 13.24
N SER A 375 -19.91 -27.91 12.88
CA SER A 375 -19.80 -29.33 12.62
C SER A 375 -20.02 -30.05 13.95
N PRO A 376 -21.15 -30.76 14.16
CA PRO A 376 -21.41 -31.46 15.41
C PRO A 376 -20.38 -32.58 15.66
N MET A 377 -19.62 -32.96 14.63
CA MET A 377 -18.52 -33.91 14.69
C MET A 377 -17.13 -33.27 14.83
N SER A 378 -17.01 -31.95 15.02
CA SER A 378 -15.71 -31.31 15.20
C SER A 378 -15.12 -31.67 16.57
N GLN A 379 -14.32 -32.72 16.60
CA GLN A 379 -13.60 -33.16 17.79
C GLN A 379 -12.68 -32.05 18.34
N TRP A 380 -12.15 -31.20 17.46
CA TRP A 380 -11.29 -30.09 17.85
C TRP A 380 -12.03 -29.00 18.62
N GLU A 381 -13.23 -28.61 18.18
CA GLU A 381 -14.03 -27.60 18.89
C GLU A 381 -14.46 -28.10 20.26
N ALA A 382 -14.95 -29.34 20.33
CA ALA A 382 -15.31 -29.98 21.60
C ALA A 382 -14.11 -30.07 22.56
N PHE A 383 -12.92 -30.36 22.02
CA PHE A 383 -11.68 -30.40 22.79
C PHE A 383 -11.28 -29.02 23.33
N LEU A 384 -11.37 -27.96 22.52
CA LEU A 384 -11.09 -26.59 22.98
C LEU A 384 -12.11 -26.07 23.98
N GLU A 385 -13.40 -26.39 23.81
CA GLU A 385 -14.45 -26.06 24.78
C GLU A 385 -14.20 -26.77 26.13
N SER A 386 -13.65 -27.98 26.10
CA SER A 386 -13.30 -28.75 27.29
C SER A 386 -11.99 -28.30 27.96
N ASN A 387 -11.14 -27.53 27.28
CA ASN A 387 -9.82 -27.10 27.77
C ASN A 387 -9.63 -25.58 27.67
N PRO A 388 -10.15 -24.79 28.65
CA PRO A 388 -10.10 -23.33 28.61
C PRO A 388 -8.67 -22.75 28.51
N THR A 389 -7.71 -23.32 29.24
CA THR A 389 -6.31 -22.89 29.21
C THR A 389 -5.68 -23.01 27.82
N LEU A 390 -6.04 -24.06 27.08
CA LEU A 390 -5.58 -24.26 25.72
C LEU A 390 -6.28 -23.30 24.76
N LYS A 391 -7.60 -23.11 24.92
CA LYS A 391 -8.41 -22.16 24.14
C LYS A 391 -7.90 -20.72 24.23
N ASP A 392 -7.36 -20.33 25.38
CA ASP A 392 -6.80 -18.99 25.62
C ASP A 392 -5.31 -18.87 25.31
N SER A 393 -4.65 -19.93 24.83
CA SER A 393 -3.24 -19.91 24.45
C SER A 393 -2.96 -19.06 23.22
N ASP A 394 -1.90 -18.24 23.27
CA ASP A 394 -1.39 -17.43 22.15
C ASP A 394 -0.82 -18.26 20.98
N ALA A 395 -0.80 -19.59 21.11
CA ALA A 395 -0.44 -20.50 20.04
C ALA A 395 -1.64 -20.89 19.17
N ILE A 396 -2.87 -20.64 19.63
CA ILE A 396 -4.10 -21.05 18.93
C ILE A 396 -4.77 -19.85 18.28
N TYR A 397 -4.94 -19.92 16.96
CA TYR A 397 -5.72 -18.93 16.24
C TYR A 397 -7.21 -19.05 16.61
N LYS A 398 -7.74 -17.98 17.17
CA LYS A 398 -9.15 -17.91 17.58
C LYS A 398 -10.02 -17.71 16.35
N HIS A 399 -10.96 -18.61 16.12
CA HIS A 399 -11.86 -18.55 14.97
C HIS A 399 -12.99 -17.52 15.19
N ASP A 400 -13.07 -16.50 14.33
CA ASP A 400 -14.10 -15.46 14.37
C ASP A 400 -15.28 -15.84 13.48
N ARG A 401 -16.35 -16.38 14.09
CA ARG A 401 -17.50 -16.93 13.35
C ARG A 401 -18.39 -15.90 12.70
N LYS A 402 -18.40 -14.69 13.24
CA LYS A 402 -19.33 -13.64 12.81
C LYS A 402 -18.76 -12.77 11.72
N ALA A 403 -17.44 -12.61 11.70
CA ALA A 403 -16.83 -11.73 10.72
C ALA A 403 -16.83 -12.30 9.31
N SER A 404 -17.02 -11.42 8.32
CA SER A 404 -16.79 -11.75 6.91
C SER A 404 -15.30 -11.83 6.59
N LEU A 405 -14.98 -12.35 5.39
CA LEU A 405 -13.61 -12.36 4.89
C LEU A 405 -13.08 -10.93 4.72
N MET A 406 -13.90 -10.01 4.23
CA MET A 406 -13.53 -8.60 4.03
C MET A 406 -13.25 -7.86 5.35
N GLN A 407 -14.05 -8.11 6.40
CA GLN A 407 -13.81 -7.52 7.72
C GLN A 407 -12.46 -7.98 8.30
N VAL A 408 -12.12 -9.26 8.14
CA VAL A 408 -10.85 -9.81 8.64
C VAL A 408 -9.68 -9.31 7.80
N HIS A 409 -9.82 -9.22 6.48
CA HIS A 409 -8.85 -8.58 5.59
C HIS A 409 -8.58 -7.11 6.00
N ASN A 410 -9.64 -6.33 6.25
CA ASN A 410 -9.52 -4.94 6.67
C ASN A 410 -8.81 -4.81 8.03
N ARG A 411 -9.13 -5.68 8.99
CA ARG A 411 -8.43 -5.74 10.28
C ARG A 411 -6.95 -6.11 10.11
N LEU A 412 -6.64 -7.05 9.22
CA LEU A 412 -5.26 -7.44 8.92
C LEU A 412 -4.47 -6.25 8.33
N ARG A 413 -5.04 -5.56 7.33
CA ARG A 413 -4.45 -4.37 6.71
C ARG A 413 -4.16 -3.28 7.74
N GLN A 414 -5.15 -2.92 8.56
CA GLN A 414 -4.98 -1.93 9.63
C GLN A 414 -3.97 -2.39 10.69
N GLY A 415 -3.93 -3.69 10.99
CA GLY A 415 -2.94 -4.29 11.87
C GLY A 415 -1.51 -4.13 11.33
N ILE A 416 -1.29 -4.45 10.06
CA ILE A 416 0.01 -4.27 9.39
C ILE A 416 0.44 -2.79 9.47
N GLU A 417 -0.46 -1.85 9.16
CA GLU A 417 -0.16 -0.41 9.31
C GLU A 417 0.25 -0.03 10.74
N ARG A 418 -0.37 -0.62 11.77
CA ARG A 418 0.00 -0.39 13.17
C ARG A 418 1.39 -0.92 13.51
N VAL A 419 1.75 -2.11 13.05
CA VAL A 419 3.08 -2.72 13.29
C VAL A 419 4.20 -1.79 12.78
N PHE A 420 4.01 -1.22 11.60
CA PHE A 420 5.03 -0.42 10.92
C PHE A 420 4.97 1.09 11.20
N ARG A 421 4.12 1.54 12.13
CA ARG A 421 4.05 2.95 12.56
C ARG A 421 5.14 3.33 13.57
N GLN A 422 5.62 2.36 14.35
CA GLN A 422 6.59 2.61 15.43
C GLN A 422 7.91 3.27 14.96
N PRO A 423 8.52 2.89 13.81
CA PRO A 423 9.70 3.56 13.29
C PRO A 423 9.53 5.08 13.12
N GLU A 424 8.34 5.53 12.69
CA GLU A 424 8.04 6.95 12.52
C GLU A 424 8.19 7.74 13.83
N SER A 425 7.69 7.18 14.93
CA SER A 425 7.80 7.79 16.25
C SER A 425 9.25 7.81 16.73
N VAL A 426 9.98 6.69 16.60
CA VAL A 426 11.31 6.56 17.19
C VAL A 426 12.35 7.37 16.41
N ILE A 427 12.37 7.28 15.08
CA ILE A 427 13.38 7.98 14.29
C ILE A 427 13.00 9.47 14.18
N GLY A 428 11.72 9.79 13.93
CA GLY A 428 11.25 11.16 13.80
C GLY A 428 11.48 12.01 15.04
N GLN A 429 11.21 11.48 16.24
CA GLN A 429 11.40 12.21 17.50
C GLN A 429 12.87 12.40 17.89
N ASN A 430 13.78 11.58 17.34
CA ASN A 430 15.21 11.65 17.66
C ASN A 430 15.99 12.67 16.83
N TYR A 431 15.38 13.28 15.81
CA TYR A 431 15.97 14.41 15.11
C TYR A 431 15.93 15.66 16.00
N LYS A 432 17.11 16.14 16.38
CA LYS A 432 17.28 17.37 17.16
C LYS A 432 17.90 18.45 16.30
N LEU A 433 17.30 19.65 16.28
CA LEU A 433 17.93 20.79 15.63
C LEU A 433 19.25 21.10 16.34
N ARG A 434 20.35 21.06 15.58
CA ARG A 434 21.69 21.33 16.08
C ARG A 434 22.11 22.75 15.73
N ASN A 435 22.05 23.10 14.45
CA ASN A 435 22.54 24.38 13.92
C ASN A 435 21.53 24.99 12.95
N VAL A 436 21.49 26.32 12.91
CA VAL A 436 20.80 27.11 11.88
C VAL A 436 21.79 28.11 11.33
N ILE A 437 21.99 28.11 10.01
CA ILE A 437 22.92 29.01 9.34
C ILE A 437 22.13 29.91 8.42
N GLN A 438 22.20 31.22 8.63
CA GLN A 438 21.69 32.20 7.70
C GLN A 438 22.67 32.30 6.52
N LEU A 439 22.23 31.89 5.34
CA LEU A 439 23.04 31.88 4.11
C LEU A 439 22.98 33.25 3.41
N ALA A 440 21.79 33.80 3.26
CA ALA A 440 21.58 35.06 2.56
C ALA A 440 20.37 35.83 3.08
N GLU A 441 20.30 37.11 2.76
CA GLU A 441 19.22 38.04 3.07
C GLU A 441 18.46 38.44 1.81
N ASN A 442 17.20 38.87 2.00
CA ASN A 442 16.28 39.38 0.98
C ASN A 442 16.02 38.41 -0.18
N MET A 443 15.06 37.52 0.05
CA MET A 443 14.73 36.43 -0.89
C MET A 443 13.68 36.85 -1.91
N ASP A 444 14.09 37.61 -2.94
CA ASP A 444 13.20 38.02 -4.04
C ASP A 444 13.10 36.99 -5.17
N ASN A 445 14.09 36.09 -5.30
CA ASN A 445 14.24 35.18 -6.43
C ASN A 445 14.17 33.68 -6.04
N PRO A 446 13.80 32.79 -6.97
CA PRO A 446 13.88 31.35 -6.75
C PRO A 446 15.33 30.92 -6.54
N VAL A 447 15.57 30.19 -5.45
CA VAL A 447 16.88 29.61 -5.12
C VAL A 447 17.05 28.30 -5.86
N HIS A 448 18.20 28.12 -6.51
CA HIS A 448 18.61 26.82 -7.02
C HIS A 448 19.67 26.21 -6.09
N SER A 449 19.44 25.00 -5.59
CA SER A 449 20.38 24.27 -4.74
C SER A 449 20.88 23.00 -5.43
N THR A 450 22.13 22.65 -5.16
CA THR A 450 22.73 21.37 -5.55
C THR A 450 23.58 20.85 -4.40
N HIS A 451 23.70 19.53 -4.32
CA HIS A 451 24.38 18.84 -3.24
C HIS A 451 25.09 17.58 -3.75
N ILE A 452 26.22 17.26 -3.12
CA ILE A 452 26.90 15.97 -3.29
C ILE A 452 27.56 15.54 -1.98
N SER A 453 27.42 14.27 -1.64
CA SER A 453 28.17 13.65 -0.54
C SER A 453 29.55 13.20 -1.04
N LEU A 454 30.57 13.39 -0.21
CA LEU A 454 31.94 12.97 -0.54
C LEU A 454 32.05 11.43 -0.47
N LEU A 455 32.79 10.83 -1.41
CA LEU A 455 32.92 9.36 -1.49
C LEU A 455 33.68 8.76 -0.30
N ASP A 456 34.61 9.51 0.28
CA ASP A 456 35.32 9.13 1.52
C ASP A 456 34.43 9.26 2.77
N GLY A 457 33.23 9.81 2.60
CA GLY A 457 32.29 10.10 3.68
C GLY A 457 32.72 11.24 4.59
N SER A 458 33.78 12.00 4.27
CA SER A 458 34.30 13.04 5.17
C SER A 458 33.30 14.18 5.44
N GLY A 459 32.30 14.35 4.57
CA GLY A 459 31.24 15.33 4.72
C GLY A 459 30.37 15.46 3.48
N ASP A 460 29.53 16.48 3.50
CA ASP A 460 28.59 16.83 2.45
C ASP A 460 28.89 18.24 1.92
N LEU A 461 28.72 18.42 0.61
CA LEU A 461 28.95 19.68 -0.08
C LEU A 461 27.63 20.21 -0.63
N PHE A 462 27.40 21.50 -0.45
CA PHE A 462 26.22 22.21 -0.94
C PHE A 462 26.66 23.44 -1.72
N ALA A 463 25.91 23.76 -2.77
CA ALA A 463 26.01 25.04 -3.46
C ALA A 463 24.61 25.61 -3.71
N PHE A 464 24.46 26.89 -3.40
CA PHE A 464 23.21 27.63 -3.49
C PHE A 464 23.40 28.82 -4.42
N LEU A 465 22.54 28.92 -5.43
CA LEU A 465 22.40 30.08 -6.28
C LEU A 465 21.27 30.93 -5.71
N VAL A 466 21.62 31.98 -4.98
CA VAL A 466 20.66 32.84 -4.28
C VAL A 466 20.16 33.95 -5.21
N SER A 467 21.05 34.52 -6.02
CA SER A 467 20.72 35.53 -7.02
C SER A 467 21.65 35.43 -8.21
N GLU A 468 21.39 36.19 -9.28
CA GLU A 468 22.27 36.26 -10.44
C GLU A 468 23.71 36.71 -10.12
N ASN A 469 23.95 37.31 -8.94
CA ASN A 469 25.28 37.74 -8.51
C ASN A 469 25.87 36.90 -7.40
N LEU A 470 25.05 36.10 -6.70
CA LEU A 470 25.42 35.51 -5.42
C LEU A 470 25.32 34.00 -5.45
N LEU A 471 26.47 33.36 -5.33
CA LEU A 471 26.61 31.93 -5.10
C LEU A 471 27.18 31.69 -3.70
N ILE A 472 26.61 30.73 -2.98
CA ILE A 472 27.10 30.31 -1.67
C ILE A 472 27.51 28.84 -1.76
N PHE A 473 28.72 28.54 -1.29
CA PHE A 473 29.23 27.19 -1.16
C PHE A 473 29.35 26.85 0.33
N LEU A 474 28.84 25.68 0.71
CA LEU A 474 28.86 25.17 2.08
C LEU A 474 29.51 23.79 2.08
N GLU A 475 30.44 23.57 3.01
CA GLU A 475 31.02 22.27 3.31
C GLU A 475 30.66 21.91 4.75
N ALA A 476 29.88 20.84 4.92
CA ALA A 476 29.52 20.29 6.22
C ALA A 476 30.36 19.03 6.48
N SER A 477 31.32 19.10 7.39
CA SER A 477 32.16 17.96 7.75
C SER A 477 31.53 17.09 8.84
N ARG A 478 31.94 15.81 8.90
CA ARG A 478 31.54 14.88 9.97
C ARG A 478 31.88 15.36 11.38
N ASN A 479 32.98 16.09 11.53
CA ASN A 479 33.42 16.63 12.83
C ASN A 479 32.63 17.89 13.24
N HIS A 480 31.49 18.15 12.61
CA HIS A 480 30.60 19.28 12.88
C HIS A 480 31.21 20.65 12.56
N VAL A 481 32.32 20.67 11.83
CA VAL A 481 32.89 21.91 11.30
C VAL A 481 32.16 22.23 10.02
N ILE A 482 31.58 23.42 9.97
CA ILE A 482 30.91 23.94 8.80
C ILE A 482 31.77 25.06 8.23
N LYS A 483 32.07 24.96 6.93
CA LYS A 483 32.76 26.01 6.20
C LYS A 483 31.82 26.62 5.18
N CYS A 484 31.92 27.93 5.01
CA CYS A 484 31.14 28.67 4.04
C CYS A 484 32.06 29.53 3.17
N LEU A 485 31.68 29.67 1.90
CA LEU A 485 32.29 30.58 0.96
C LEU A 485 31.18 31.33 0.22
N ARG A 486 31.21 32.66 0.29
CA ARG A 486 30.35 33.54 -0.47
C ARG A 486 31.09 34.01 -1.72
N LEU A 487 30.54 33.72 -2.90
CA LEU A 487 31.05 34.17 -4.19
C LEU A 487 30.08 35.20 -4.77
N GLU A 488 30.58 36.42 -4.93
CA GLU A 488 29.79 37.54 -5.46
C GLU A 488 30.48 38.19 -6.65
N PHE A 489 29.72 38.35 -7.73
CA PHE A 489 30.13 39.11 -8.91
C PHE A 489 30.08 40.63 -8.59
N GLN A 490 31.25 41.26 -8.41
CA GLN A 490 31.41 42.71 -8.28
C GLN A 490 31.37 43.46 -9.63
N THR A 491 30.65 44.57 -9.73
CA THR A 491 30.62 45.44 -10.92
C THR A 491 32.01 46.00 -11.31
N LYS A 492 32.74 45.29 -12.18
CA LYS A 492 33.93 45.71 -12.97
C LYS A 492 34.46 44.50 -13.76
N PRO A 493 35.29 44.70 -14.81
CA PRO A 493 35.73 43.59 -15.65
C PRO A 493 36.52 42.57 -14.81
N TYR A 494 35.94 41.38 -14.66
CA TYR A 494 36.44 40.30 -13.81
C TYR A 494 37.74 39.68 -14.32
N PHE A 495 37.99 39.82 -15.62
CA PHE A 495 39.08 39.15 -16.28
C PHE A 495 40.08 40.16 -16.85
N ASP A 496 41.33 39.72 -16.92
CA ASP A 496 42.40 40.43 -17.62
C ASP A 496 41.96 40.74 -19.07
N THR A 497 42.54 41.77 -19.67
CA THR A 497 42.20 42.29 -21.03
C THR A 497 42.06 41.21 -22.12
N LYS A 498 42.70 40.05 -21.95
CA LYS A 498 42.59 38.85 -22.80
C LYS A 498 41.20 38.19 -22.83
N TYR A 499 40.36 38.45 -21.83
CA TYR A 499 39.08 37.80 -21.62
C TYR A 499 37.92 38.82 -21.52
N GLY A 500 38.17 40.07 -21.93
CA GLY A 500 37.16 41.14 -21.93
C GLY A 500 35.94 40.86 -22.82
N GLN A 501 36.02 39.87 -23.72
CA GLN A 501 34.91 39.37 -24.54
C GLN A 501 33.73 38.78 -23.74
N PHE A 502 33.97 38.38 -22.48
CA PHE A 502 32.92 37.78 -21.65
C PHE A 502 32.02 38.81 -20.93
N GLY A 503 32.37 40.08 -20.98
CA GLY A 503 31.56 41.17 -20.41
C GLY A 503 31.25 41.00 -18.92
N ASP A 504 30.13 41.57 -18.50
CA ASP A 504 29.61 41.42 -17.14
C ASP A 504 28.86 40.10 -17.01
N LEU A 505 29.43 39.16 -16.26
CA LEU A 505 28.83 37.85 -16.04
C LEU A 505 27.80 37.85 -14.92
N SER A 506 26.85 36.94 -15.05
CA SER A 506 25.84 36.61 -14.05
C SER A 506 25.64 35.11 -13.98
N PHE A 507 25.34 34.59 -12.81
CA PHE A 507 24.99 33.18 -12.62
C PHE A 507 23.57 32.91 -13.15
N ARG A 508 23.39 31.78 -13.84
CA ARG A 508 22.08 31.27 -14.29
C ARG A 508 21.70 29.93 -13.67
N HIS A 509 22.66 29.02 -13.55
CA HIS A 509 22.44 27.69 -13.00
C HIS A 509 23.75 27.12 -12.45
N LEU A 510 23.66 26.18 -11.52
CA LEU A 510 24.79 25.43 -11.00
C LEU A 510 24.42 23.97 -10.77
N GLN A 511 25.38 23.05 -10.84
CA GLN A 511 25.16 21.64 -10.50
C GLN A 511 26.50 20.97 -10.23
N PHE A 512 26.61 20.16 -9.16
CA PHE A 512 27.78 19.29 -9.00
C PHE A 512 27.81 18.25 -10.12
N TYR A 513 28.92 18.21 -10.86
CA TYR A 513 29.17 17.15 -11.84
C TYR A 513 29.70 15.90 -11.13
N ASN A 514 30.64 16.10 -10.19
CA ASN A 514 31.15 15.11 -9.26
C ASN A 514 31.74 15.82 -8.02
N GLU A 515 32.33 15.08 -7.08
CA GLU A 515 32.90 15.63 -5.84
C GLU A 515 34.05 16.64 -6.07
N ASN A 516 34.63 16.67 -7.27
CA ASN A 516 35.78 17.50 -7.62
C ASN A 516 35.41 18.71 -8.49
N ILE A 517 34.23 18.71 -9.13
CA ILE A 517 33.84 19.71 -10.15
C ILE A 517 32.42 20.22 -9.90
N LEU A 518 32.29 21.54 -9.73
CA LEU A 518 31.02 22.27 -9.75
C LEU A 518 30.84 22.90 -11.13
N SER A 519 29.81 22.49 -11.85
CA SER A 519 29.45 23.07 -13.15
C SER A 519 28.58 24.32 -12.95
N LEU A 520 28.96 25.41 -13.62
CA LEU A 520 28.28 26.70 -13.58
C LEU A 520 27.85 27.11 -14.99
N LEU A 521 26.60 27.52 -15.13
CA LEU A 521 26.11 28.21 -16.31
C LEU A 521 26.06 29.71 -16.00
N LEU A 522 26.81 30.48 -16.78
CA LEU A 522 26.93 31.92 -16.67
C LEU A 522 26.32 32.59 -17.89
N ASN A 523 25.80 33.79 -17.73
CA ASN A 523 25.27 34.61 -18.82
C ASN A 523 25.95 35.96 -18.86
N ASN A 524 26.22 36.46 -20.06
CA ASN A 524 26.69 37.82 -20.27
C ASN A 524 25.50 38.79 -20.15
N ARG A 525 25.65 39.87 -19.37
CA ARG A 525 24.64 40.91 -19.17
C ARG A 525 24.64 41.96 -20.27
N THR A 526 25.77 42.17 -20.94
CA THR A 526 25.96 43.30 -21.85
C THR A 526 25.68 42.97 -23.31
N ASP A 527 25.63 41.69 -23.68
CA ASP A 527 25.50 41.27 -25.08
C ASP A 527 24.46 40.15 -25.20
N SER A 528 23.37 40.42 -25.93
CA SER A 528 22.28 39.46 -26.15
C SER A 528 22.61 38.39 -27.18
N GLU A 529 23.69 38.56 -27.96
CA GLU A 529 24.12 37.61 -28.99
C GLU A 529 25.29 36.71 -28.53
N CYS A 530 26.10 37.14 -27.55
CA CYS A 530 27.09 36.29 -26.90
C CYS A 530 26.42 35.30 -25.93
N GLY A 531 26.24 34.07 -26.42
CA GLY A 531 25.65 32.94 -25.68
C GLY A 531 26.31 32.64 -24.34
N GLY A 532 25.53 32.05 -23.43
CA GLY A 532 25.97 31.71 -22.08
C GLY A 532 27.28 30.91 -22.04
N CYS A 533 28.08 31.15 -21.01
CA CYS A 533 29.34 30.46 -20.76
C CYS A 533 29.13 29.29 -19.80
N PHE A 534 29.72 28.13 -20.11
CA PHE A 534 29.74 26.98 -19.20
C PHE A 534 31.12 26.86 -18.56
N VAL A 535 31.18 26.97 -17.23
CA VAL A 535 32.42 26.96 -16.45
C VAL A 535 32.46 25.74 -15.55
N GLN A 536 33.57 25.00 -15.57
CA GLN A 536 33.85 23.92 -14.63
C GLN A 536 34.76 24.43 -13.53
N MET A 537 34.21 24.62 -12.34
CA MET A 537 34.92 25.15 -11.18
C MET A 537 35.49 24.00 -10.33
N PRO A 538 36.81 23.93 -10.13
CA PRO A 538 37.41 22.93 -9.25
C PRO A 538 36.97 23.15 -7.80
N VAL A 539 36.33 22.13 -7.21
CA VAL A 539 35.82 22.16 -5.83
C VAL A 539 36.95 22.29 -4.81
N SER A 540 38.15 21.77 -5.12
CA SER A 540 39.33 21.91 -4.26
C SER A 540 39.69 23.37 -3.96
N ILE A 541 39.52 24.27 -4.93
CA ILE A 541 39.76 25.70 -4.77
C ILE A 541 38.71 26.31 -3.83
N LEU A 542 37.45 25.92 -3.98
CA LEU A 542 36.35 26.38 -3.13
C LEU A 542 36.58 25.96 -1.67
N ARG A 543 36.91 24.70 -1.44
CA ARG A 543 37.19 24.15 -0.10
C ARG A 543 38.39 24.83 0.57
N GLN A 544 39.43 25.18 -0.20
CA GLN A 544 40.58 25.91 0.32
C GLN A 544 40.23 27.34 0.74
N LYS A 545 39.31 27.99 0.01
CA LYS A 545 38.89 29.37 0.25
C LYS A 545 37.76 29.50 1.27
N ALA A 546 37.01 28.42 1.53
CA ALA A 546 35.93 28.42 2.50
C ALA A 546 36.46 28.59 3.93
N THR A 547 35.82 29.49 4.68
CA THR A 547 36.17 29.80 6.07
C THR A 547 35.25 29.07 7.02
N MET A 548 35.76 28.68 8.19
CA MET A 548 34.91 28.11 9.24
C MET A 548 33.86 29.14 9.66
N VAL A 549 32.62 28.72 9.76
CA VAL A 549 31.53 29.51 10.32
C VAL A 549 31.51 29.24 11.82
N ASP A 550 31.62 30.28 12.63
CA ASP A 550 31.39 30.14 14.06
C ASP A 550 29.90 29.88 14.27
N VAL A 551 29.57 28.70 14.77
CA VAL A 551 28.18 28.24 14.92
C VAL A 551 27.66 28.54 16.33
N ALA A 552 28.35 29.43 17.05
CA ALA A 552 27.89 29.93 18.33
C ALA A 552 26.68 30.86 18.15
N GLU A 553 25.67 30.57 18.98
CA GLU A 553 24.41 31.29 19.17
C GLU A 553 23.28 30.95 18.19
N PHE A 554 22.38 30.11 18.72
CA PHE A 554 20.94 30.25 18.56
C PHE A 554 20.57 31.68 18.13
N ILE A 555 20.22 31.88 16.86
CA ILE A 555 19.18 32.86 16.58
C ILE A 555 17.92 32.19 17.08
N ASP A 556 17.54 32.51 18.32
CA ASP A 556 16.16 32.37 18.70
C ASP A 556 15.39 33.29 17.75
N ILE A 557 14.85 32.73 16.65
CA ILE A 557 13.97 33.45 15.71
C ILE A 557 12.69 33.90 16.45
N ALA A 558 12.59 33.70 17.78
CA ALA A 558 11.64 34.37 18.65
C ALA A 558 12.01 35.80 19.04
N GLY A 559 13.27 36.24 18.95
CA GLY A 559 13.72 37.56 19.37
C GLY A 559 14.32 38.33 18.22
N GLY A 560 13.54 39.25 17.64
CA GLY A 560 14.08 40.21 16.68
C GLY A 560 15.16 41.06 17.34
N VAL A 561 16.42 40.77 17.05
CA VAL A 561 17.53 41.69 17.27
C VAL A 561 18.35 41.70 15.99
N THR A 562 18.16 42.78 15.24
CA THR A 562 19.07 43.21 14.18
C THR A 562 20.46 43.42 14.79
N ALA A 563 21.39 42.51 14.56
CA ALA A 563 22.81 42.79 14.69
C ALA A 563 23.33 43.09 13.28
N GLY A 564 23.64 44.37 13.04
CA GLY A 564 24.22 44.82 11.79
C GLY A 564 25.59 44.17 11.57
N TRP A 565 25.81 43.75 10.33
CA TRP A 565 27.13 43.58 9.74
C TRP A 565 27.57 44.89 9.09
#